data_AF-A0A2T4AXU3-F1
#
_entry.id   AF-A0A2T4AXU3-F1
#
_cell.length_a   1.000
_cell.length_b   1.000
_cell.length_c   1.000
_cell.angle_alpha   90.00
_cell.angle_beta   90.00
_cell.angle_gamma   90.00
#
_symmetry.space_group_name_H-M   'P 1'
#
loop_
_entity.id
_entity.type
_entity.pdbx_description
1 polymer ?
#
loop_
_entity_poly.entity_id
_entity_poly.type
_entity_poly.pdbx_seq_one_letter_code
_entity_poly.pdbx_strand_id
1 'polypeptide(L)' 'MCRLVIFSGTCTKCGEDQIWEELSQELSCLQAKNNGIFGDCSNGVFEERHQFDQECDRCTEEDEGVGD' A
#
# COMPACT_ATOMS: atom_id res chain seq x y z
N MET A 1 -5.66 17.73 6.14
CA MET A 1 -4.89 16.56 6.62
C MET A 1 -4.64 15.67 5.43
N CYS A 2 -3.39 15.29 5.19
CA CYS A 2 -3.03 14.34 4.16
C CYS A 2 -3.26 12.93 4.75
N ARG A 3 -3.75 11.96 3.99
CA ARG A 3 -3.95 10.58 4.45
C ARG A 3 -3.13 9.64 3.59
N LEU A 4 -2.34 8.78 4.22
CA LEU A 4 -1.61 7.70 3.59
C LEU A 4 -2.29 6.40 3.98
N VAL A 5 -2.88 5.70 3.00
CA VAL A 5 -3.51 4.41 3.20
C VAL A 5 -2.50 3.33 2.88
N ILE A 6 -2.22 2.44 3.82
CA ILE A 6 -1.22 1.38 3.73
C ILE A 6 -1.94 0.05 3.89
N PHE A 7 -1.74 -0.87 2.96
CA PHE A 7 -2.22 -2.24 3.08
C PHE A 7 -1.05 -3.12 3.54
N SER A 8 -1.24 -3.84 4.64
CA SER A 8 -0.22 -4.72 5.20
C SER A 8 -0.85 -6.00 5.74
N GLY A 9 -0.16 -7.11 5.62
CA GLY A 9 -0.62 -8.38 6.17
C GLY A 9 0.40 -9.46 5.92
N THR A 10 0.00 -10.72 6.02
CA THR A 10 0.87 -11.88 5.84
C THR A 10 0.60 -12.57 4.51
N CYS A 11 1.66 -13.06 3.88
CA CYS A 11 1.52 -13.90 2.70
C CYS A 11 0.89 -15.24 3.09
N THR A 12 -0.20 -15.62 2.45
CA THR A 12 -0.91 -16.87 2.76
C THR A 12 -0.12 -18.13 2.38
N LYS A 13 0.90 -18.01 1.52
CA LYS A 13 1.75 -19.13 1.04
C LYS A 13 3.06 -19.26 1.82
N CYS A 14 3.82 -18.17 1.99
CA CYS A 14 5.11 -18.20 2.69
C CYS A 14 5.06 -17.71 4.15
N GLY A 15 3.96 -17.06 4.56
CA GLY A 15 3.80 -16.54 5.93
C GLY A 15 4.60 -15.27 6.25
N GLU A 16 5.28 -14.68 5.26
CA GLU A 16 6.04 -13.44 5.47
C GLU A 16 5.12 -12.22 5.56
N ASP A 17 5.46 -11.26 6.43
CA ASP A 17 4.80 -9.96 6.47
C ASP A 17 5.09 -9.18 5.18
N GLN A 18 4.04 -8.65 4.58
CA GLN A 18 4.06 -7.91 3.33
C GLN A 18 3.40 -6.55 3.51
N ILE A 19 3.96 -5.56 2.82
CA ILE A 19 3.32 -4.27 2.59
C ILE A 19 2.99 -4.21 1.11
N TRP A 20 1.72 -4.01 0.79
CA TRP A 20 1.23 -3.95 -0.57
C TRP A 20 1.35 -2.52 -1.07
N GLU A 21 2.56 -2.15 -1.50
CA GLU A 21 2.87 -0.79 -1.95
C GLU A 21 1.99 -0.35 -3.12
N GLU A 22 1.67 -1.27 -4.04
CA GLU A 22 0.79 -1.01 -5.18
C GLU A 22 -0.66 -0.69 -4.80
N LEU A 23 -1.11 -1.20 -3.65
CA LEU A 23 -2.43 -0.90 -3.09
C LEU A 23 -2.41 0.34 -2.20
N SER A 24 -1.22 0.82 -1.81
CA SER A 24 -1.08 1.97 -0.93
C SER A 24 -1.44 3.26 -1.66
N GLN A 25 -2.12 4.18 -0.97
CA GLN A 25 -2.69 5.38 -1.58
C GLN A 25 -2.34 6.65 -0.83
N GLU A 26 -1.84 7.64 -1.57
CA GLU A 26 -1.58 8.99 -1.07
C GLU A 26 -2.77 9.92 -1.35
N LEU A 27 -3.55 10.22 -0.31
CA LEU A 27 -4.71 11.10 -0.37
C LEU A 27 -4.34 12.50 0.17
N SER A 28 -3.92 13.37 -0.73
CA SER A 28 -3.63 14.78 -0.41
C SER A 28 -4.89 15.59 -0.17
N CYS A 29 -4.86 16.49 0.82
CA CYS A 29 -5.89 17.52 0.96
C CYS A 29 -5.68 18.68 -0.02
N LEU A 30 -6.67 19.55 -0.16
CA LEU A 30 -6.62 20.69 -1.10
C LEU A 30 -5.37 21.57 -0.93
N GLN A 31 -4.91 21.81 0.30
CA GLN A 31 -3.70 22.60 0.55
C GLN A 31 -2.44 21.95 -0.04
N ALA A 32 -2.24 20.65 0.22
CA ALA A 32 -1.13 19.90 -0.35
C ALA A 32 -1.20 19.81 -1.88
N LYS A 33 -2.40 19.69 -2.46
CA LYS A 33 -2.60 19.76 -3.93
C LYS A 33 -2.17 21.11 -4.50
N ASN A 34 -2.51 22.20 -3.82
CA ASN A 34 -2.14 23.55 -4.25
C ASN A 34 -0.64 23.84 -4.07
N ASN A 35 0.01 23.20 -3.10
CA ASN A 35 1.45 23.32 -2.87
C ASN A 35 2.30 22.31 -3.66
N GLY A 36 1.66 21.31 -4.28
CA GLY A 36 2.34 20.27 -5.08
C GLY A 36 3.15 19.27 -4.25
N ILE A 37 3.03 19.28 -2.93
CA ILE A 37 3.85 18.48 -2.01
C ILE A 37 2.91 17.70 -1.08
N PHE A 38 2.98 16.36 -1.12
CA PHE A 38 2.30 15.51 -0.13
C PHE A 38 2.93 15.68 1.25
N GLY A 39 2.10 15.71 2.29
CA GLY A 39 2.55 15.96 3.66
C GLY A 39 2.72 17.43 4.06
N ASP A 40 2.72 18.37 3.12
CA ASP A 40 2.73 19.82 3.39
C ASP A 40 1.35 20.36 3.87
N CYS A 41 0.48 19.46 4.28
CA CYS A 41 -0.77 19.76 4.95
C CYS A 41 -0.51 20.38 6.33
N SER A 42 -1.20 21.45 6.71
CA SER A 42 -1.04 22.08 8.05
C SER A 42 -1.32 21.15 9.23
N ASN A 43 -2.01 20.03 8.97
CA ASN A 43 -2.36 19.01 9.96
C ASN A 43 -1.52 17.72 9.80
N GLY A 44 -0.45 17.76 8.98
CA GLY A 44 0.43 16.62 8.73
C GLY A 44 -0.18 15.49 7.88
N VAL A 45 0.48 14.32 7.96
CA VAL A 45 0.09 13.05 7.33
C VAL A 45 -0.51 12.12 8.39
N PHE A 46 -1.66 11.53 8.07
CA PHE A 46 -2.27 10.46 8.84
C PHE A 46 -2.05 9.12 8.15
N GLU A 47 -1.34 8.22 8.80
CA GLU A 47 -1.17 6.83 8.33
C GLU A 47 -2.37 5.98 8.76
N GLU A 48 -3.05 5.39 7.78
CA GLU A 48 -4.12 4.44 8.01
C GLU A 48 -3.71 3.07 7.47
N ARG A 49 -3.61 2.09 8.37
CA ARG A 49 -3.19 0.73 8.03
C ARG A 49 -4.40 -0.20 7.96
N HIS A 50 -4.50 -0.94 6.86
CA HIS A 50 -5.52 -1.98 6.65
C HIS A 50 -4.86 -3.35 6.62
N GLN A 51 -5.47 -4.32 7.29
CA GLN A 51 -5.04 -5.71 7.21
C GLN A 51 -5.41 -6.29 5.85
N PHE A 52 -4.42 -6.87 5.16
CA PHE A 52 -4.62 -7.50 3.86
C PHE A 52 -3.69 -8.71 3.70
N ASP A 53 -4.27 -9.90 3.89
CA ASP A 53 -3.58 -11.17 3.76
C ASP A 53 -3.88 -11.77 2.36
N GLN A 54 -2.86 -11.89 1.51
CA GLN A 54 -2.92 -12.43 0.13
C GLN A 54 -1.58 -13.05 -0.27
N GLU A 55 -1.52 -13.78 -1.39
CA GLU A 55 -0.24 -14.29 -1.94
C GLU A 55 0.62 -13.16 -2.51
N CYS A 56 1.87 -13.06 -2.06
CA CYS A 56 2.80 -12.03 -2.54
C CYS A 56 3.21 -12.29 -3.99
N ASP A 57 3.71 -11.25 -4.69
CA ASP A 57 4.10 -11.35 -6.11
C ASP A 57 4.99 -12.56 -6.38
N ARG A 58 6.01 -12.76 -5.54
CA ARG A 58 6.91 -13.91 -5.63
C ARG A 58 6.17 -15.26 -5.59
N CYS A 59 5.17 -15.39 -4.73
CA CYS A 59 4.41 -16.63 -4.55
C CYS A 59 3.36 -16.82 -5.65
N THR A 60 2.85 -15.72 -6.21
CA THR A 60 1.90 -15.70 -7.34
C THR A 60 2.61 -16.03 -8.66
N GLU A 61 3.80 -15.49 -8.89
CA GLU A 61 4.62 -15.78 -10.09
C GLU A 61 5.04 -17.26 -10.18
N GLU A 62 5.19 -17.96 -9.05
CA GLU A 62 5.46 -19.41 -9.05
C GLU A 62 4.26 -20.25 -9.55
N ASP A 63 3.05 -19.68 -9.57
CA ASP A 63 1.81 -20.36 -9.98
C ASP A 63 1.43 -20.10 -11.46
N GLU A 64 2.12 -19.18 -12.15
CA GLU A 64 1.98 -18.91 -13.59
C GLU A 64 2.72 -19.97 -14.42
N GLY A 65 2.42 -21.25 -14.15
CA GLY A 65 2.96 -22.39 -14.88
C GLY A 65 2.84 -22.17 -16.39
N VAL A 66 3.98 -22.14 -17.08
CA VAL A 66 4.05 -22.30 -18.54
C VAL A 66 3.33 -23.61 -18.88
N GLY A 67 2.08 -23.49 -19.33
CA GLY A 67 1.33 -24.60 -19.90
C GLY A 67 2.01 -25.03 -21.19
N ASP A 68 2.50 -26.28 -21.20
CA ASP A 68 2.97 -27.00 -22.40
C ASP A 68 1.82 -27.26 -23.38
#